data_AF-A0A421B0V2-F1
#
_entry.id   AF-A0A421B0V2-F1
#
_cell.length_a   1.000
_cell.length_b   1.000
_cell.length_c   1.000
_cell.angle_alpha   90.00
_cell.angle_beta   90.00
_cell.angle_gamma   90.00
#
_symmetry.space_group_name_H-M   'P 1'
#
loop_
_entity.id
_entity.type
_entity.pdbx_description
1 polymer ?
#
loop_
_entity_poly.entity_id
_entity_poly.type
_entity_poly.pdbx_seq_one_letter_code
_entity_poly.pdbx_strand_id
1 'polypeptide(L)'
;MRVRSRLLTFLSATLMLTGLTFALTPTVAQADACRVGVICGEVKNETNRTLYARYKDHDSDPWTVRSLAPGQKLGGCSSPTNCLDIDQVEIPAGCVARVSVGGNERYFPMGWDRWSSGAYVRVLELRCRDGRVYAWENIWNDETNGGLSCSWPEDDYNWGDNCGNFRNRASAVQNNGSTTYNNAINLYYHTDHTGAWACLGPASVWRDMRWNYFSWGAGRDGYTYSINDQVASSKWVRTCGTP
;
A
#
# COMPACT_ATOMS: atom_id res chain seq x y z
N MET A 1 32.38 -16.43 -57.04
CA MET A 1 32.26 -16.36 -55.57
C MET A 1 31.22 -15.32 -55.21
N ARG A 2 30.06 -15.73 -54.66
CA ARG A 2 28.96 -14.83 -54.26
C ARG A 2 28.91 -14.76 -52.74
N VAL A 3 29.21 -13.59 -52.18
CA VAL A 3 29.08 -13.31 -50.75
C VAL A 3 27.62 -13.00 -50.45
N ARG A 4 26.97 -13.85 -49.63
CA ARG A 4 25.63 -13.57 -49.09
C ARG A 4 25.77 -12.82 -47.76
N SER A 5 25.44 -11.53 -47.78
CA SER A 5 25.19 -10.72 -46.59
C SER A 5 23.92 -11.22 -45.89
N ARG A 6 24.03 -11.57 -44.60
CA ARG A 6 22.86 -11.84 -43.73
C ARG A 6 22.57 -10.57 -42.95
N LEU A 7 21.46 -9.91 -43.30
CA LEU A 7 20.81 -8.92 -42.45
C LEU A 7 20.38 -9.63 -41.14
N LEU A 8 20.93 -9.20 -40.00
CA LEU A 8 20.36 -9.51 -38.69
C LEU A 8 19.26 -8.49 -38.40
N THR A 9 18.01 -8.96 -38.46
CA THR A 9 16.84 -8.23 -37.98
C THR A 9 16.82 -8.35 -36.45
N PHE A 10 17.12 -7.25 -35.74
CA PHE A 10 16.89 -7.17 -34.31
C PHE A 10 15.37 -7.11 -34.06
N LEU A 11 14.80 -8.19 -33.55
CA LEU A 11 13.47 -8.18 -32.92
C LEU A 11 13.60 -7.53 -31.54
N SER A 12 13.08 -6.32 -31.42
CA SER A 12 12.81 -5.69 -30.12
C SER A 12 11.71 -6.47 -29.41
N ALA A 13 12.07 -7.21 -28.37
CA ALA A 13 11.11 -7.85 -27.47
C ALA A 13 10.51 -6.80 -26.54
N THR A 14 9.30 -6.33 -26.87
CA THR A 14 8.48 -5.51 -25.99
C THR A 14 7.97 -6.39 -24.85
N LEU A 15 8.68 -6.39 -23.72
CA LEU A 15 8.25 -7.09 -22.50
C LEU A 15 7.05 -6.32 -21.93
N MET A 16 5.83 -6.79 -22.20
CA MET A 16 4.64 -6.29 -21.54
C MET A 16 4.70 -6.69 -20.05
N LEU A 17 5.06 -5.74 -19.19
CA LEU A 17 4.84 -5.85 -17.75
C LEU A 17 3.32 -5.88 -17.53
N THR A 18 2.76 -7.09 -17.46
CA THR A 18 1.42 -7.30 -16.92
C THR A 18 1.52 -7.08 -15.41
N GLY A 19 1.27 -5.85 -14.99
CA GLY A 19 0.95 -5.56 -13.60
C GLY A 19 -0.38 -6.25 -13.28
N LEU A 20 -0.31 -7.51 -12.87
CA LEU A 20 -1.41 -8.18 -12.19
C LEU A 20 -1.62 -7.44 -10.87
N THR A 21 -2.50 -6.45 -10.87
CA THR A 21 -3.13 -5.98 -9.65
C THR A 21 -4.04 -7.11 -9.18
N PHE A 22 -3.51 -7.98 -8.32
CA PHE A 22 -4.35 -8.90 -7.57
C PHE A 22 -5.27 -8.04 -6.70
N ALA A 23 -6.54 -7.98 -7.07
CA ALA A 23 -7.59 -7.56 -6.16
C ALA A 23 -7.54 -8.56 -5.00
N LEU A 24 -7.01 -8.11 -3.86
CA LEU A 24 -7.17 -8.83 -2.60
C LEU A 24 -8.66 -9.17 -2.48
N THR A 25 -8.96 -10.46 -2.35
CA THR A 25 -10.31 -10.91 -2.05
C THR A 25 -10.78 -10.14 -0.82
N PRO A 26 -11.91 -9.41 -0.88
CA PRO A 26 -12.42 -8.73 0.30
C PRO A 26 -12.59 -9.78 1.39
N THR A 27 -11.87 -9.58 2.49
CA THR A 27 -12.08 -10.31 3.72
C THR A 27 -13.55 -10.18 4.12
N VAL A 28 -14.08 -11.24 4.73
CA VAL A 28 -15.46 -11.34 5.21
C VAL A 28 -15.77 -10.08 6.04
N ALA A 29 -16.85 -9.37 5.69
CA ALA A 29 -17.37 -8.30 6.54
C ALA A 29 -17.62 -8.87 7.95
N GLN A 30 -17.51 -8.05 8.99
CA GLN A 30 -18.13 -8.41 10.26
C GLN A 30 -19.44 -7.65 10.26
N ALA A 31 -20.46 -8.23 9.63
CA ALA A 31 -21.83 -7.85 9.91
C ALA A 31 -22.23 -8.29 11.32
N ASP A 32 -21.47 -7.89 12.35
CA ASP A 32 -21.86 -8.13 13.72
C ASP A 32 -22.94 -7.09 14.05
N ALA A 33 -24.15 -7.59 14.30
CA ALA A 33 -25.37 -6.83 14.53
C ALA A 33 -25.16 -5.59 15.42
N CYS A 34 -24.78 -4.50 14.77
CA CYS A 34 -24.48 -3.21 15.34
C CYS A 34 -25.76 -2.64 15.95
N ARG A 35 -25.76 -2.49 17.28
CA ARG A 35 -26.92 -2.11 18.11
C ARG A 35 -26.44 -1.38 19.34
N VAL A 36 -27.30 -0.60 19.99
CA VAL A 36 -26.90 0.10 21.22
C VAL A 36 -26.41 -0.87 22.29
N GLY A 37 -25.21 -0.60 22.82
CA GLY A 37 -24.46 -1.49 23.72
C GLY A 37 -23.41 -2.35 23.02
N VAL A 38 -23.45 -2.45 21.69
CA VAL A 38 -22.38 -3.00 20.84
C VAL A 38 -21.72 -1.82 20.11
N ILE A 39 -20.39 -1.75 20.14
CA ILE A 39 -19.68 -0.63 19.54
C ILE A 39 -19.74 -0.78 18.02
N CYS A 40 -20.29 0.21 17.33
CA CYS A 40 -20.34 0.26 15.88
C CYS A 40 -19.17 1.07 15.34
N GLY A 41 -18.57 0.59 14.25
CA GLY A 41 -17.51 1.28 13.53
C GLY A 41 -17.97 2.67 13.10
N GLU A 42 -17.13 3.65 13.39
CA GLU A 42 -17.39 5.06 13.08
C GLU A 42 -16.13 5.66 12.49
N VAL A 43 -16.30 6.43 11.41
CA VAL A 43 -15.21 7.18 10.79
C VAL A 43 -15.52 8.67 10.76
N LYS A 44 -14.50 9.47 11.06
CA LYS A 44 -14.49 10.91 10.88
C LYS A 44 -13.43 11.32 9.88
N ASN A 45 -13.82 12.11 8.89
CA ASN A 45 -12.90 12.70 7.93
C ASN A 45 -12.44 14.07 8.43
N GLU A 46 -11.19 14.18 8.84
CA GLU A 46 -10.57 15.45 9.24
C GLU A 46 -9.61 15.99 8.18
N THR A 47 -9.59 15.35 7.02
CA THR A 47 -8.83 15.80 5.85
C THR A 47 -9.56 16.95 5.15
N ASN A 48 -8.89 17.58 4.19
CA ASN A 48 -9.47 18.62 3.33
C ASN A 48 -10.10 18.06 2.04
N ARG A 49 -10.28 16.74 1.92
CA ARG A 49 -10.85 16.09 0.72
C ARG A 49 -12.01 15.19 1.10
N THR A 50 -12.97 15.03 0.20
CA THR A 50 -14.01 14.00 0.36
C THR A 50 -13.38 12.61 0.28
N LEU A 51 -13.72 11.76 1.26
CA LEU A 51 -13.39 10.35 1.30
C LEU A 51 -14.63 9.51 0.96
N TYR A 52 -14.43 8.21 0.74
CA TYR A 52 -15.53 7.27 0.62
C TYR A 52 -15.42 6.22 1.71
N ALA A 53 -16.55 5.90 2.30
CA ALA A 53 -16.71 4.82 3.26
C ALA A 53 -17.69 3.80 2.68
N ARG A 54 -17.51 2.53 3.02
CA ARG A 54 -18.45 1.48 2.63
C ARG A 54 -18.73 0.54 3.78
N TYR A 55 -19.91 -0.05 3.73
CA TYR A 55 -20.39 -0.99 4.73
C TYR A 55 -21.30 -2.05 4.12
N LYS A 56 -21.52 -3.11 4.89
CA LYS A 56 -22.57 -4.11 4.69
C LYS A 56 -23.37 -4.28 5.98
N ASP A 57 -24.69 -4.41 5.85
CA ASP A 57 -25.55 -4.72 7.01
C ASP A 57 -25.51 -6.24 7.31
N HIS A 58 -25.38 -7.07 6.28
CA HIS A 58 -25.10 -8.51 6.35
C HIS A 58 -24.00 -8.94 5.37
N ASP A 59 -23.24 -10.01 5.68
CA ASP A 59 -22.13 -10.48 4.83
C ASP A 59 -22.54 -10.79 3.38
N SER A 60 -23.79 -11.24 3.21
CA SER A 60 -24.42 -11.51 1.91
C SER A 60 -24.83 -10.26 1.14
N ASP A 61 -24.91 -9.10 1.79
CA ASP A 61 -25.41 -7.88 1.17
C ASP A 61 -24.39 -7.29 0.20
N PRO A 62 -24.86 -6.53 -0.82
CA PRO A 62 -23.96 -5.72 -1.62
C PRO A 62 -23.34 -4.61 -0.76
N TRP A 63 -22.13 -4.20 -1.14
CA TRP A 63 -21.48 -3.04 -0.52
C TRP A 63 -22.30 -1.77 -0.75
N THR A 64 -22.63 -1.06 0.33
CA THR A 64 -23.15 0.31 0.24
C THR A 64 -22.01 1.29 0.40
N VAL A 65 -21.82 2.17 -0.59
CA VAL A 65 -20.79 3.23 -0.56
C VAL A 65 -21.43 4.57 -0.23
N ARG A 66 -20.78 5.36 0.62
CA ARG A 66 -21.18 6.71 1.02
C ARG A 66 -20.00 7.67 0.92
N SER A 67 -20.25 8.86 0.43
CA SER A 67 -19.28 9.96 0.50
C SER A 67 -19.19 10.50 1.93
N LEU A 68 -18.00 10.90 2.33
CA LEU A 68 -17.70 11.49 3.63
C LEU A 68 -16.94 12.79 3.41
N ALA A 69 -17.64 13.93 3.47
CA ALA A 69 -17.03 15.23 3.22
C ALA A 69 -16.07 15.64 4.37
N PRO A 70 -15.17 16.62 4.15
CA PRO A 70 -14.35 17.20 5.20
C PRO A 70 -15.15 17.61 6.44
N GLY A 71 -14.67 17.22 7.62
CA GLY A 71 -15.32 17.48 8.91
C GLY A 71 -16.50 16.56 9.24
N GLN A 72 -16.98 15.76 8.29
CA GLN A 72 -18.11 14.86 8.51
C GLN A 72 -17.70 13.55 9.18
N LYS A 73 -18.74 12.91 9.73
CA LYS A 73 -18.67 11.64 10.44
C LYS A 73 -19.73 10.70 9.86
N LEU A 74 -19.40 9.41 9.80
CA LEU A 74 -20.30 8.35 9.35
C LEU A 74 -20.12 7.10 10.20
N GLY A 75 -21.22 6.41 10.48
CA GLY A 75 -21.25 5.25 11.37
C GLY A 75 -21.71 5.60 12.77
N GLY A 76 -21.57 4.63 13.68
CA GLY A 76 -22.04 4.75 15.07
C GLY A 76 -23.56 4.55 15.22
N CYS A 77 -24.05 4.73 16.45
CA CYS A 77 -25.48 4.69 16.77
C CYS A 77 -26.00 6.09 17.08
N SER A 78 -27.11 6.47 16.42
CA SER A 78 -27.88 7.67 16.80
C SER A 78 -29.08 7.34 17.69
N SER A 79 -29.53 6.08 17.67
CA SER A 79 -30.54 5.53 18.56
C SER A 79 -30.37 4.01 18.69
N PRO A 80 -31.09 3.33 19.62
CA PRO A 80 -31.07 1.87 19.76
C PRO A 80 -31.36 1.06 18.50
N THR A 81 -32.09 1.64 17.56
CA THR A 81 -32.53 0.99 16.32
C THR A 81 -31.92 1.60 15.08
N ASN A 82 -31.14 2.68 15.21
CA ASN A 82 -30.51 3.37 14.10
C ASN A 82 -29.00 3.42 14.34
N CYS A 83 -28.35 2.32 13.96
CA CYS A 83 -26.92 2.15 14.03
C CYS A 83 -26.37 1.76 12.66
N LEU A 84 -25.16 2.23 12.38
CA LEU A 84 -24.45 1.97 11.15
C LEU A 84 -23.01 1.57 11.49
N ASP A 85 -22.59 0.39 11.03
CA ASP A 85 -21.22 -0.08 11.20
C ASP A 85 -20.42 0.20 9.94
N ILE A 86 -19.43 1.09 10.00
CA ILE A 86 -18.56 1.34 8.86
C ILE A 86 -17.43 0.32 8.84
N ASP A 87 -17.50 -0.59 7.87
CA ASP A 87 -16.48 -1.61 7.66
C ASP A 87 -15.18 -1.03 7.11
N GLN A 88 -15.26 -0.16 6.09
CA GLN A 88 -14.08 0.26 5.32
C GLN A 88 -14.12 1.71 4.86
N VAL A 89 -12.93 2.29 4.70
CA VAL A 89 -12.74 3.58 4.01
C VAL A 89 -11.71 3.45 2.92
N GLU A 90 -11.96 4.17 1.84
CA GLU A 90 -11.04 4.27 0.71
C GLU A 90 -10.01 5.36 0.97
N ILE A 91 -8.74 4.95 0.99
CA ILE A 91 -7.60 5.84 0.85
C ILE A 91 -7.33 6.00 -0.65
N PRO A 92 -7.39 7.22 -1.22
CA PRO A 92 -7.25 7.40 -2.66
C PRO A 92 -5.93 6.87 -3.21
N ALA A 93 -5.94 6.45 -4.47
CA ALA A 93 -4.75 5.97 -5.17
C ALA A 93 -3.61 7.01 -5.13
N GLY A 94 -2.40 6.55 -4.81
CA GLY A 94 -1.22 7.41 -4.66
C GLY A 94 -1.24 8.28 -3.41
N CYS A 95 -2.04 7.91 -2.40
CA CYS A 95 -2.04 8.53 -1.09
C CYS A 95 -1.75 7.51 0.01
N VAL A 96 -1.14 7.99 1.08
CA VAL A 96 -1.09 7.32 2.39
C VAL A 96 -1.89 8.19 3.36
N ALA A 97 -2.74 7.57 4.17
CA ALA A 97 -3.53 8.26 5.16
C ALA A 97 -2.87 8.16 6.54
N ARG A 98 -2.72 9.29 7.22
CA ARG A 98 -2.46 9.28 8.67
C ARG A 98 -3.80 9.16 9.37
N VAL A 99 -3.98 8.10 10.15
CA VAL A 99 -5.23 7.80 10.83
C VAL A 99 -5.00 7.65 12.32
N SER A 100 -5.99 8.02 13.14
CA SER A 100 -6.01 7.71 14.57
C SER A 100 -7.08 6.66 14.84
N VAL A 101 -6.66 5.52 15.40
CA VAL A 101 -7.54 4.41 15.80
C VAL A 101 -7.41 4.24 17.31
N GLY A 102 -8.48 4.50 18.05
CA GLY A 102 -8.46 4.41 19.51
C GLY A 102 -7.41 5.33 20.18
N GLY A 103 -7.08 6.46 19.54
CA GLY A 103 -6.06 7.41 20.02
C GLY A 103 -4.64 7.14 19.52
N ASN A 104 -4.37 5.99 18.89
CA ASN A 104 -3.06 5.67 18.34
C ASN A 104 -2.97 6.05 16.85
N GLU A 105 -1.95 6.80 16.48
CA GLU A 105 -1.72 7.18 15.08
C GLU A 105 -1.04 6.05 14.28
N ARG A 106 -1.48 5.85 13.04
CA ARG A 106 -0.95 4.88 12.08
C ARG A 106 -0.98 5.44 10.67
N TYR A 107 -0.24 4.80 9.77
CA TYR A 107 -0.22 5.13 8.34
C TYR A 107 -0.86 4.01 7.52
N PHE A 108 -1.93 4.34 6.81
CA PHE A 108 -2.70 3.41 5.99
C PHE A 108 -2.34 3.60 4.51
N PRO A 109 -1.99 2.53 3.77
CA PRO A 109 -1.70 2.60 2.34
C PRO A 109 -2.96 2.94 1.53
N MET A 110 -2.79 3.20 0.24
CA MET A 110 -3.90 3.42 -0.68
C MET A 110 -4.75 2.15 -0.85
N GLY A 111 -6.05 2.31 -1.05
CA GLY A 111 -7.02 1.23 -1.24
C GLY A 111 -8.14 1.26 -0.21
N TRP A 112 -8.96 0.22 -0.20
CA TRP A 112 -9.99 0.05 0.82
C TRP A 112 -9.37 -0.59 2.06
N ASP A 113 -9.46 0.11 3.18
CA ASP A 113 -8.93 -0.36 4.45
C ASP A 113 -10.03 -0.60 5.44
N ARG A 114 -9.93 -1.77 6.08
CA ARG A 114 -10.82 -2.17 7.15
C ARG A 114 -10.36 -1.61 8.47
N TRP A 115 -11.32 -1.36 9.34
CA TRP A 115 -11.10 -1.12 10.76
C TRP A 115 -11.81 -2.21 11.55
N SER A 116 -11.31 -2.54 12.74
CA SER A 116 -12.02 -3.48 13.62
C SER A 116 -13.44 -2.98 13.88
N SER A 117 -14.43 -3.87 13.84
CA SER A 117 -15.81 -3.57 14.23
C SER A 117 -15.83 -2.84 15.58
N GLY A 118 -16.46 -1.68 15.65
CA GLY A 118 -16.47 -0.84 16.85
C GLY A 118 -15.26 0.07 17.06
N ALA A 119 -14.36 0.20 16.08
CA ALA A 119 -13.35 1.24 16.13
C ALA A 119 -13.97 2.61 15.84
N TYR A 120 -13.58 3.62 16.63
CA TYR A 120 -13.66 5.01 16.19
C TYR A 120 -12.38 5.40 15.49
N VAL A 121 -12.50 5.80 14.22
CA VAL A 121 -11.36 6.15 13.38
C VAL A 121 -11.46 7.57 12.89
N ARG A 122 -10.34 8.29 12.99
CA ARG A 122 -10.20 9.63 12.42
C ARG A 122 -9.17 9.57 11.30
N VAL A 123 -9.57 9.93 10.09
CA VAL A 123 -8.61 10.16 8.99
C VAL A 123 -8.11 11.59 9.12
N LEU A 124 -6.90 11.74 9.61
CA LEU A 124 -6.33 13.03 10.01
C LEU A 124 -5.74 13.78 8.81
N GLU A 125 -5.08 13.04 7.91
CA GLU A 125 -4.30 13.63 6.83
C GLU A 125 -4.22 12.65 5.66
N LEU A 126 -4.26 13.18 4.43
CA LEU A 126 -3.86 12.44 3.23
C LEU A 126 -2.56 13.01 2.71
N ARG A 127 -1.54 12.16 2.65
CA ARG A 127 -0.28 12.48 1.96
C ARG A 127 -0.34 11.84 0.61
N CYS A 128 -0.58 12.65 -0.41
CA CYS A 128 -0.69 12.18 -1.79
C CYS A 128 0.50 12.68 -2.59
N ARG A 129 1.16 11.77 -3.34
CA ARG A 129 2.26 12.14 -4.24
C ARG A 129 3.36 12.96 -3.52
N ASP A 130 3.67 12.61 -2.28
CA ASP A 130 4.57 13.35 -1.37
C ASP A 130 6.06 13.02 -1.56
N GLY A 131 6.40 12.27 -2.60
CA GLY A 131 7.77 11.88 -2.92
C GLY A 131 8.36 10.86 -1.98
N ARG A 132 7.53 10.08 -1.28
CA ARG A 132 7.99 9.09 -0.30
C ARG A 132 7.66 7.66 -0.71
N VAL A 133 8.56 6.76 -0.34
CA VAL A 133 8.26 5.34 -0.23
C VAL A 133 7.90 5.06 1.23
N TYR A 134 6.82 4.32 1.44
CA TYR A 134 6.34 3.88 2.76
C TYR A 134 6.50 2.37 2.82
N ALA A 135 6.95 1.83 3.95
CA ALA A 135 7.04 0.40 4.19
C ALA A 135 6.45 0.04 5.55
N TRP A 136 5.94 -1.19 5.64
CA TRP A 136 5.30 -1.74 6.82
C TRP A 136 5.93 -3.09 7.15
N GLU A 137 6.12 -3.35 8.44
CA GLU A 137 6.84 -4.52 8.94
C GLU A 137 6.05 -5.79 8.66
N ASN A 138 4.74 -5.75 8.84
CA ASN A 138 3.86 -6.86 8.51
C ASN A 138 3.18 -6.62 7.16
N ILE A 139 2.68 -7.69 6.56
CA ILE A 139 1.74 -7.58 5.45
C ILE A 139 0.60 -6.65 5.85
N TRP A 140 0.01 -5.96 4.89
CA TRP A 140 -1.13 -5.10 5.14
C TRP A 140 -2.44 -5.88 4.96
N ASN A 141 -3.01 -6.32 6.09
CA ASN A 141 -4.32 -6.94 6.17
C ASN A 141 -5.06 -6.51 7.45
N ASP A 142 -6.27 -7.01 7.62
CA ASP A 142 -7.15 -6.69 8.74
C ASP A 142 -6.58 -7.10 10.12
N GLU A 143 -5.73 -8.12 10.16
CA GLU A 143 -5.18 -8.71 11.38
C GLU A 143 -3.98 -7.91 11.89
N THR A 144 -3.05 -7.60 11.01
CA THR A 144 -1.74 -7.00 11.37
C THR A 144 -1.73 -5.49 11.20
N ASN A 145 -2.56 -4.93 10.31
CA ASN A 145 -2.58 -3.52 9.93
C ASN A 145 -1.17 -2.94 9.68
N GLY A 146 -0.31 -3.73 9.05
CA GLY A 146 1.07 -3.35 8.71
C GLY A 146 2.08 -3.30 9.86
N GLY A 147 1.66 -3.30 11.13
CA GLY A 147 2.58 -3.18 12.26
C GLY A 147 3.37 -1.86 12.26
N LEU A 148 4.67 -1.92 12.56
CA LEU A 148 5.56 -0.76 12.50
C LEU A 148 5.68 -0.25 11.06
N SER A 149 5.69 1.07 10.87
CA SER A 149 5.80 1.70 9.55
C SER A 149 6.96 2.69 9.47
N CYS A 150 7.61 2.74 8.31
CA CYS A 150 8.71 3.63 7.99
C CYS A 150 8.49 4.34 6.65
N SER A 151 9.20 5.43 6.42
CA SER A 151 9.10 6.16 5.16
C SER A 151 10.37 6.93 4.82
N TRP A 152 10.74 6.97 3.54
CA TRP A 152 11.95 7.62 3.05
C TRP A 152 11.61 8.56 1.88
N PRO A 153 12.09 9.82 1.91
CA PRO A 153 11.85 10.80 0.83
C PRO A 153 12.92 10.75 -0.29
N GLU A 154 14.05 10.11 -0.03
CA GLU A 154 15.23 10.10 -0.90
C GLU A 154 15.73 8.66 -1.09
N ASP A 155 16.81 8.51 -1.84
CA ASP A 155 17.56 7.25 -1.88
C ASP A 155 18.02 6.91 -0.46
N ASP A 156 17.94 5.64 -0.10
CA ASP A 156 18.37 5.15 1.20
C ASP A 156 19.29 3.95 1.01
N TYR A 157 20.56 4.12 1.39
CA TYR A 157 21.61 3.14 1.18
C TYR A 157 21.51 1.96 2.15
N ASN A 158 20.80 2.09 3.27
CA ASN A 158 20.71 1.05 4.29
C ASN A 158 19.52 1.28 5.23
N TRP A 159 18.41 0.58 4.98
CA TRP A 159 17.19 0.64 5.80
C TRP A 159 17.42 0.24 7.27
N GLY A 160 18.60 -0.27 7.62
CA GLY A 160 18.99 -0.66 8.97
C GLY A 160 19.56 0.48 9.80
N ASP A 161 19.98 1.59 9.20
CA ASP A 161 20.60 2.70 9.94
C ASP A 161 19.59 3.73 10.47
N ASN A 162 18.35 3.66 10.00
CA ASN A 162 17.27 4.55 10.38
C ASN A 162 15.97 3.79 10.61
N CYS A 163 14.96 4.50 11.11
CA CYS A 163 13.64 3.97 11.45
C CYS A 163 13.63 2.69 12.32
N GLY A 164 14.53 2.62 13.32
CA GLY A 164 14.57 1.52 14.28
C GLY A 164 15.08 0.20 13.71
N ASN A 165 16.07 0.26 12.80
CA ASN A 165 16.66 -0.89 12.11
C ASN A 165 15.62 -1.67 11.31
N PHE A 166 15.13 -1.06 10.22
CA PHE A 166 14.04 -1.58 9.40
C PHE A 166 14.50 -2.45 8.23
N ARG A 167 15.81 -2.66 8.07
CA ARG A 167 16.38 -3.58 7.08
C ARG A 167 15.83 -4.99 7.28
N ASN A 168 15.43 -5.62 6.17
CA ASN A 168 14.95 -7.00 6.13
C ASN A 168 13.73 -7.23 7.02
N ARG A 169 12.83 -6.23 7.10
CA ARG A 169 11.59 -6.32 7.88
C ARG A 169 10.33 -5.97 7.11
N ALA A 170 10.44 -5.41 5.90
CA ALA A 170 9.26 -4.97 5.18
C ALA A 170 8.50 -6.14 4.55
N SER A 171 7.21 -6.22 4.87
CA SER A 171 6.26 -7.18 4.29
C SER A 171 5.11 -6.48 3.53
N ALA A 172 5.03 -5.14 3.59
CA ALA A 172 4.25 -4.33 2.65
C ALA A 172 5.00 -3.03 2.28
N VAL A 173 4.75 -2.50 1.09
CA VAL A 173 5.42 -1.28 0.60
C VAL A 173 4.55 -0.49 -0.37
N GLN A 174 4.61 0.84 -0.31
CA GLN A 174 3.94 1.76 -1.21
C GLN A 174 4.91 2.80 -1.73
N ASN A 175 4.98 2.94 -3.05
CA ASN A 175 5.56 4.09 -3.68
C ASN A 175 4.45 5.13 -3.86
N ASN A 176 4.48 6.18 -3.04
CA ASN A 176 3.46 7.22 -3.12
C ASN A 176 3.65 8.13 -4.35
N GLY A 177 4.82 8.07 -5.00
CA GLY A 177 5.22 8.93 -6.11
C GLY A 177 5.42 10.39 -5.71
N SER A 178 5.85 11.22 -6.65
CA SER A 178 5.98 12.68 -6.48
C SER A 178 5.21 13.40 -7.58
N THR A 179 4.62 14.56 -7.29
CA THR A 179 4.04 15.44 -8.31
C THR A 179 5.10 16.02 -9.26
N THR A 180 6.36 16.12 -8.82
CA THR A 180 7.45 16.73 -9.59
C THR A 180 8.12 15.72 -10.52
N TYR A 181 8.44 14.53 -10.02
CA TYR A 181 9.27 13.57 -10.75
C TYR A 181 8.55 12.26 -11.10
N ASN A 182 7.42 11.94 -10.45
CA ASN A 182 6.61 10.72 -10.65
C ASN A 182 7.46 9.44 -10.87
N ASN A 183 8.51 9.30 -10.07
CA ASN A 183 9.53 8.27 -10.21
C ASN A 183 9.06 6.91 -9.69
N ALA A 184 9.64 5.85 -10.25
CA ALA A 184 9.60 4.52 -9.66
C ALA A 184 10.66 4.40 -8.55
N ILE A 185 10.56 3.33 -7.74
CA ILE A 185 11.52 3.02 -6.68
C ILE A 185 12.04 1.60 -6.91
N ASN A 186 13.36 1.45 -6.95
CA ASN A 186 14.00 0.15 -6.87
C ASN A 186 14.21 -0.21 -5.40
N LEU A 187 13.89 -1.45 -5.04
CA LEU A 187 14.09 -2.04 -3.71
C LEU A 187 15.13 -3.15 -3.85
N TYR A 188 16.26 -3.03 -3.18
CA TYR A 188 17.42 -3.90 -3.34
C TYR A 188 17.55 -4.91 -2.21
N TYR A 189 18.09 -6.07 -2.55
CA TYR A 189 18.38 -7.16 -1.61
C TYR A 189 19.54 -6.83 -0.65
N HIS A 190 20.53 -6.07 -1.11
CA HIS A 190 21.68 -5.65 -0.31
C HIS A 190 21.66 -4.15 -0.03
N THR A 191 22.54 -3.70 0.87
CA THR A 191 22.81 -2.28 1.08
C THR A 191 23.48 -1.67 -0.15
N ASP A 192 23.56 -0.34 -0.16
CA ASP A 192 24.27 0.46 -1.16
C ASP A 192 23.76 0.27 -2.59
N HIS A 193 22.46 -0.05 -2.72
CA HIS A 193 21.80 -0.29 -4.00
C HIS A 193 22.44 -1.44 -4.81
N THR A 194 22.87 -2.49 -4.11
CA THR A 194 23.52 -3.66 -4.72
C THR A 194 22.65 -4.93 -4.65
N GLY A 195 23.10 -6.01 -5.30
CA GLY A 195 22.31 -7.24 -5.43
C GLY A 195 21.21 -7.15 -6.49
N ALA A 196 20.29 -8.11 -6.46
CA ALA A 196 19.06 -8.09 -7.22
C ALA A 196 18.08 -7.06 -6.65
N TRP A 197 17.15 -6.62 -7.49
CA TRP A 197 16.16 -5.63 -7.08
C TRP A 197 14.76 -5.94 -7.64
N ALA A 198 13.76 -5.40 -6.98
CA ALA A 198 12.40 -5.27 -7.47
C ALA A 198 12.11 -3.80 -7.73
N CYS A 199 11.17 -3.50 -8.61
CA CYS A 199 10.80 -2.12 -8.90
C CYS A 199 9.30 -1.90 -8.72
N LEU A 200 8.95 -0.83 -8.01
CA LEU A 200 7.58 -0.42 -7.75
C LEU A 200 7.31 0.93 -8.44
N GLY A 201 6.34 0.92 -9.35
CA GLY A 201 5.90 2.12 -10.06
C GLY A 201 5.31 3.18 -9.13
N PRO A 202 5.21 4.44 -9.59
CA PRO A 202 4.61 5.51 -8.79
C PRO A 202 3.13 5.25 -8.51
N ALA A 203 2.64 5.66 -7.34
CA ALA A 203 1.29 5.38 -6.84
C ALA A 203 0.90 3.91 -6.97
N SER A 204 1.83 3.03 -6.60
CA SER A 204 1.62 1.59 -6.56
C SER A 204 1.92 1.07 -5.16
N VAL A 205 1.24 0.00 -4.78
CA VAL A 205 1.35 -0.63 -3.47
C VAL A 205 1.44 -2.14 -3.63
N TRP A 206 2.33 -2.75 -2.86
CA TRP A 206 2.33 -4.18 -2.57
C TRP A 206 1.90 -4.34 -1.12
N ARG A 207 0.61 -4.66 -0.92
CA ARG A 207 0.02 -4.90 0.41
C ARG A 207 0.47 -6.23 1.00
N ASP A 208 0.92 -7.18 0.19
CA ASP A 208 1.50 -8.45 0.62
C ASP A 208 2.70 -8.77 -0.27
N MET A 209 3.90 -8.61 0.27
CA MET A 209 5.16 -8.77 -0.46
C MET A 209 5.57 -10.24 -0.65
N ARG A 210 4.89 -11.22 -0.04
CA ARG A 210 5.25 -12.66 -0.13
C ARG A 210 5.16 -13.22 -1.55
N TRP A 211 4.43 -12.56 -2.42
CA TRP A 211 4.21 -12.95 -3.82
C TRP A 211 4.97 -12.07 -4.82
N ASN A 212 5.79 -11.16 -4.32
CA ASN A 212 6.65 -10.29 -5.11
C ASN A 212 8.10 -10.77 -4.98
N TYR A 213 8.85 -10.69 -6.07
CA TYR A 213 10.20 -11.25 -6.15
C TYR A 213 11.18 -10.23 -6.67
N PHE A 214 12.45 -10.34 -6.27
CA PHE A 214 13.54 -9.61 -6.91
C PHE A 214 13.74 -10.14 -8.34
N SER A 215 13.03 -9.54 -9.28
CA SER A 215 12.93 -9.99 -10.67
C SER A 215 13.93 -9.31 -11.61
N TRP A 216 14.75 -8.37 -11.10
CA TRP A 216 15.78 -7.67 -11.85
C TRP A 216 17.17 -7.98 -11.30
N GLY A 217 18.19 -7.83 -12.16
CA GLY A 217 19.57 -8.16 -11.80
C GLY A 217 19.88 -9.65 -11.92
N ALA A 218 19.49 -10.29 -13.02
CA ALA A 218 19.81 -11.69 -13.28
C ALA A 218 21.31 -11.99 -13.05
N GLY A 219 21.59 -13.06 -12.30
CA GLY A 219 22.95 -13.44 -11.90
C GLY A 219 23.49 -12.70 -10.68
N ARG A 220 22.73 -11.79 -10.07
CA ARG A 220 23.06 -11.15 -8.79
C ARG A 220 22.43 -11.91 -7.63
N ASP A 221 23.03 -11.75 -6.45
CA ASP A 221 22.50 -12.30 -5.21
C ASP A 221 21.11 -11.75 -4.90
N GLY A 222 20.23 -12.60 -4.36
CA GLY A 222 18.82 -12.31 -4.12
C GLY A 222 17.91 -12.44 -5.35
N TYR A 223 18.43 -12.68 -6.56
CA TYR A 223 17.58 -12.83 -7.75
C TYR A 223 16.61 -14.01 -7.58
N THR A 224 15.34 -13.82 -7.95
CA THR A 224 14.20 -14.75 -7.73
C THR A 224 13.78 -14.97 -6.27
N TYR A 225 14.42 -14.35 -5.29
CA TYR A 225 13.97 -14.46 -3.91
C TYR A 225 12.73 -13.60 -3.69
N SER A 226 11.86 -14.03 -2.78
CA SER A 226 10.75 -13.21 -2.29
C SER A 226 11.31 -11.92 -1.69
N ILE A 227 10.67 -10.79 -1.95
CA ILE A 227 11.09 -9.50 -1.38
C ILE A 227 10.65 -9.32 0.08
N ASN A 228 9.69 -10.14 0.55
CA ASN A 228 9.21 -10.13 1.92
C ASN A 228 10.35 -10.32 2.93
N ASP A 229 10.53 -9.35 3.81
CA ASP A 229 11.59 -9.33 4.84
C ASP A 229 13.03 -9.39 4.27
N GLN A 230 13.24 -8.91 3.04
CA GLN A 230 14.55 -8.98 2.38
C GLN A 230 15.03 -7.65 1.78
N VAL A 231 14.26 -6.56 1.93
CA VAL A 231 14.68 -5.25 1.41
C VAL A 231 15.70 -4.61 2.34
N ALA A 232 16.84 -4.22 1.79
CA ALA A 232 17.95 -3.62 2.53
C ALA A 232 18.28 -2.18 2.13
N SER A 233 17.97 -1.76 0.91
CA SER A 233 18.16 -0.38 0.45
C SER A 233 17.16 -0.03 -0.66
N SER A 234 17.01 1.26 -0.97
CA SER A 234 16.07 1.73 -1.98
C SER A 234 16.58 2.93 -2.76
N LYS A 235 16.36 2.96 -4.09
CA LYS A 235 16.81 4.02 -4.98
C LYS A 235 15.71 4.50 -5.91
N TRP A 236 15.47 5.80 -5.95
CA TRP A 236 14.54 6.42 -6.88
C TRP A 236 15.08 6.39 -8.30
N VAL A 237 14.24 5.96 -9.22
CA VAL A 237 14.58 5.85 -10.64
C VAL A 237 13.45 6.38 -11.50
N ARG A 238 13.77 6.85 -12.70
CA ARG A 238 12.76 7.45 -13.58
C ARG A 238 11.66 6.46 -13.98
N THR A 239 12.04 5.23 -14.28
CA THR A 239 11.13 4.15 -14.69
C THR A 239 11.70 2.80 -14.27
N CYS A 240 10.84 1.79 -14.08
CA CYS A 240 11.33 0.43 -13.81
C CYS A 240 12.20 -0.11 -14.94
N GLY A 241 13.25 -0.84 -14.55
CA GLY A 241 14.22 -1.47 -15.45
C GLY A 241 15.55 -0.74 -15.60
N THR A 242 15.70 0.45 -14.98
CA THR A 242 17.01 1.09 -14.82
C THR A 242 17.54 0.84 -13.41
N PRO A 243 18.81 0.42 -13.23
CA PRO A 243 19.43 0.27 -11.92
C PRO A 243 19.83 1.61 -11.26
#